data_AF-A0A3D6E0F4-F1
#
_entry.id   AF-A0A3D6E0F4-F1
#
_cell.length_a   1.000
_cell.length_b   1.000
_cell.length_c   1.000
_cell.angle_alpha   90.00
_cell.angle_beta   90.00
_cell.angle_gamma   90.00
#
_symmetry.space_group_name_H-M   'P 1'
#
loop_
_entity.id
_entity.type
_entity.pdbx_description
1 polymer ?
#
loop_
_entity_poly.entity_id
_entity_poly.type
_entity_poly.pdbx_seq_one_letter_code
_entity_poly.pdbx_strand_id
1 'polypeptide(L)' 'NFKPGFKAWMHQKDLRIVMEEAHRLGLMLPAAAATAQLFNAIVGSGMGEDDSIAALKLLEKLSTPQ' A
#
# COMPACT_ATOMS: atom_id res chain seq x y z
N ASN A 1 5.19 5.22 20.10
CA ASN A 1 5.89 3.91 20.09
C ASN A 1 5.35 3.14 18.89
N PHE A 2 5.96 3.31 17.73
CA PHE A 2 5.47 2.80 16.43
C PHE A 2 6.00 1.39 16.19
N LYS A 3 5.60 0.44 17.05
CA LYS A 3 5.86 -0.97 16.77
C LYS A 3 4.83 -1.41 15.73
N PRO A 4 5.25 -1.87 14.53
CA PRO A 4 4.32 -2.29 13.50
C PRO A 4 3.45 -3.43 14.03
N GLY A 5 2.17 -3.15 14.25
CA GLY A 5 1.17 -4.19 14.46
C GLY A 5 0.86 -4.91 13.16
N PHE A 6 1.07 -4.24 12.02
CA PHE A 6 0.75 -4.73 10.69
C PHE A 6 1.69 -4.11 9.64
N LYS A 7 2.46 -4.94 8.93
CA LYS A 7 3.52 -4.46 8.02
C LYS A 7 2.95 -4.03 6.67
N ALA A 8 3.60 -3.07 6.00
CA ALA A 8 3.18 -2.60 4.67
C ALA A 8 3.09 -3.73 3.62
N TRP A 9 3.98 -4.73 3.68
CA TRP A 9 3.88 -5.90 2.78
C TRP A 9 2.64 -6.76 3.06
N MET A 10 2.16 -6.80 4.31
CA MET A 10 0.93 -7.53 4.66
C MET A 10 -0.28 -6.83 4.05
N HIS A 11 -0.34 -5.50 4.11
CA HIS A 11 -1.35 -4.69 3.42
C HIS A 11 -1.32 -4.90 1.91
N GLN A 12 -0.14 -4.91 1.30
CA GLN A 12 0.01 -5.18 -0.14
C GLN A 12 -0.58 -6.56 -0.52
N LYS A 13 -0.26 -7.59 0.26
CA LYS A 13 -0.75 -8.96 0.05
C LYS A 13 -2.28 -9.03 0.13
N ASP A 14 -2.88 -8.42 1.14
CA ASP A 14 -4.34 -8.42 1.30
C ASP A 14 -5.04 -7.62 0.20
N LEU A 15 -4.49 -6.46 -0.20
CA LEU A 15 -5.05 -5.66 -1.30
C LEU A 15 -4.97 -6.36 -2.65
N ARG A 16 -3.95 -7.18 -2.89
CA ARG A 16 -3.90 -8.04 -4.08
C ARG A 16 -5.08 -9.02 -4.10
N ILE A 17 -5.38 -9.67 -2.98
CA ILE A 17 -6.52 -10.60 -2.85
C ILE A 17 -7.84 -9.84 -3.11
N VAL A 18 -8.00 -8.65 -2.53
CA VAL A 18 -9.19 -7.81 -2.77
C VAL A 18 -9.35 -7.48 -4.25
N MET A 19 -8.28 -7.11 -4.95
CA MET A 19 -8.34 -6.79 -6.38
C MET A 19 -8.60 -8.02 -7.25
N GLU A 20 -8.04 -9.18 -6.92
CA GLU A 20 -8.33 -10.45 -7.60
C GLU A 20 -9.82 -10.82 -7.47
N GLU A 21 -10.39 -10.71 -6.26
CA GLU A 21 -11.82 -10.97 -6.04
C GLU A 21 -12.72 -9.92 -6.69
N ALA A 22 -12.32 -8.64 -6.69
CA ALA A 22 -13.05 -7.59 -7.39
C ALA A 22 -13.13 -7.87 -8.89
N HIS A 23 -12.02 -8.28 -9.52
CA HIS A 23 -12.02 -8.69 -10.92
C HIS A 23 -12.89 -9.93 -11.16
N ARG A 24 -12.81 -10.94 -10.29
CA ARG A 24 -13.63 -12.17 -10.39
C ARG A 24 -15.13 -11.86 -10.31
N LEU A 25 -15.53 -10.89 -9.49
CA LEU A 25 -16.91 -10.47 -9.30
C LEU A 25 -17.36 -9.38 -10.29
N GLY A 26 -16.47 -8.85 -11.14
CA GLY A 26 -16.77 -7.73 -12.04
C GLY A 26 -17.07 -6.42 -11.30
N LEU A 27 -16.54 -6.23 -10.09
CA LEU A 27 -16.75 -5.04 -9.27
C LEU A 27 -15.68 -3.98 -9.51
N MET A 28 -16.11 -2.72 -9.61
CA MET A 28 -15.20 -1.59 -9.65
C MET A 28 -14.93 -1.04 -8.25
N LEU A 29 -13.69 -1.17 -7.79
CA LEU A 29 -13.24 -0.65 -6.49
C LEU A 29 -12.13 0.39 -6.65
N PRO A 30 -12.42 1.62 -7.14
CA PRO A 30 -11.40 2.61 -7.48
C PRO A 30 -10.55 3.04 -6.28
N ALA A 31 -11.16 3.20 -5.11
CA ALA A 31 -10.42 3.53 -3.88
C ALA A 31 -9.47 2.40 -3.44
N ALA A 32 -9.91 1.14 -3.55
CA ALA A 32 -9.06 -0.01 -3.24
C ALA A 32 -7.91 -0.14 -4.25
N ALA A 33 -8.18 0.09 -5.53
CA ALA A 33 -7.15 0.07 -6.58
C ALA A 33 -6.08 1.16 -6.35
N ALA A 34 -6.48 2.38 -6.03
CA ALA A 34 -5.54 3.46 -5.69
C ALA A 34 -4.69 3.09 -4.46
N THR A 35 -5.32 2.51 -3.44
CA THR A 35 -4.64 2.07 -2.22
C THR A 35 -3.65 0.92 -2.50
N ALA A 36 -4.02 -0.03 -3.37
CA ALA A 36 -3.11 -1.11 -3.80
C ALA A 36 -1.86 -0.56 -4.47
N GLN A 37 -1.99 0.46 -5.32
CA GLN A 37 -0.85 1.12 -5.95
C GLN A 37 0.02 1.87 -4.95
N LEU A 38 -0.57 2.50 -3.94
CA LEU A 38 0.18 3.15 -2.86
C LEU A 38 1.04 2.13 -2.10
N PHE A 39 0.49 0.98 -1.71
CA PHE A 39 1.25 -0.06 -1.01
C PHE A 39 2.30 -0.73 -1.92
N ASN A 40 2.03 -0.87 -3.22
CA ASN A 40 3.04 -1.31 -4.18
C ASN A 40 4.24 -0.34 -4.20
N ALA A 41 3.99 0.98 -4.19
CA ALA A 41 5.04 1.97 -4.16
C ALA A 41 5.84 1.96 -2.84
N ILE A 42 5.17 1.76 -1.70
CA ILE A 42 5.82 1.63 -0.38
C ILE A 42 6.75 0.41 -0.35
N VAL A 43 6.24 -0.76 -0.72
CA VAL A 43 7.02 -2.01 -0.75
C VAL A 43 8.15 -1.92 -1.78
N GLY A 44 7.86 -1.41 -2.99
CA GLY A 44 8.85 -1.21 -4.04
C GLY A 44 9.94 -0.19 -3.69
N SER A 45 9.68 0.72 -2.75
CA SER A 45 10.67 1.66 -2.21
C SER A 45 11.52 1.08 -1.08
N GLY A 46 11.41 -0.23 -0.79
CA GLY A 46 12.16 -0.91 0.26
C GLY A 46 11.59 -0.72 1.67
N MET A 47 10.41 -0.12 1.82
CA MET A 47 9.77 0.15 3.11
C MET A 47 8.72 -0.90 3.50
N GLY A 48 8.86 -2.14 2.99
CA GLY A 48 7.86 -3.20 3.20
C GLY A 48 7.71 -3.67 4.65
N GLU A 49 8.78 -3.58 5.43
CA GLU A 49 8.83 -3.96 6.85
C GLU A 49 8.36 -2.85 7.80
N ASP A 50 8.21 -1.63 7.28
CA ASP A 50 7.69 -0.49 8.04
C ASP A 50 6.17 -0.63 8.23
N ASP A 51 5.66 -0.01 9.31
CA ASP A 51 4.22 0.14 9.55
C ASP A 51 3.58 1.05 8.48
N SER A 52 2.25 1.13 8.45
CA SER A 52 1.47 1.94 7.47
C SER A 52 1.84 3.42 7.43
N ILE A 53 2.60 3.91 8.41
CA ILE A 53 3.23 5.24 8.44
C ILE A 53 4.29 5.41 7.33
N ALA A 54 4.80 4.34 6.74
CA ALA A 54 5.62 4.41 5.53
C ALA A 54 4.90 5.12 4.36
N ALA A 55 3.57 5.16 4.35
CA ALA A 55 2.79 5.95 3.40
C ALA A 55 3.07 7.47 3.55
N LEU A 56 3.21 7.97 4.78
CA LEU A 56 3.58 9.36 5.04
C LEU A 56 5.01 9.65 4.56
N LYS A 57 5.97 8.77 4.87
CA LYS A 57 7.35 8.89 4.38
C LYS A 57 7.42 8.87 2.85
N LEU A 58 6.61 8.04 2.20
CA LEU A 58 6.51 8.00 0.74
C LEU A 58 5.93 9.32 0.20
N LEU A 59 4.87 9.85 0.80
CA LEU A 59 4.29 11.13 0.41
C LEU A 59 5.27 12.29 0.59
N GLU A 60 6.04 12.32 1.67
CA GLU A 60 7.13 13.28 1.87
C GLU A 60 8.19 13.17 0.78
N LYS A 61 8.61 11.94 0.43
CA LYS A 61 9.57 11.68 -0.64
C LYS A 61 9.06 12.08 -2.03
N LEU A 62 7.76 11.92 -2.29
CA LEU A 62 7.13 12.31 -3.56
C LEU A 62 6.88 13.83 -3.65
N SER A 63 6.68 14.50 -2.52
CA SER A 63 6.36 15.94 -2.47
C SER A 63 7.61 16.82 -2.45
N THR A 64 8.78 16.27 -2.15
CA THR A 64 10.04 17.03 -2.13
C THR A 64 10.71 16.93 -3.51
N PRO A 65 10.81 18.04 -4.28
CA PRO A 65 11.61 18.05 -5.49
C PRO A 65 13.08 17.85 -5.11
N GLN A 66 13.80 17.03 -5.89
CA GLN A 66 15.26 16.96 -5.81
C GLN A 66 15.89 18.26 -6.33
#